data_AF-A0A2S5CLE9-F1
#
_entry.id   AF-A0A2S5CLE9-F1
#
_cell.length_a   1.000
_cell.length_b   1.000
_cell.length_c   1.000
_cell.angle_alpha   90.00
_cell.angle_beta   90.00
_cell.angle_gamma   90.00
#
_symmetry.space_group_name_H-M   'P 1'
#
loop_
_entity.id
_entity.type
_entity.pdbx_description
1 polymer ?
#
loop_
_entity_poly.entity_id
_entity_poly.type
_entity_poly.pdbx_seq_one_letter_code
_entity_poly.pdbx_strand_id
1 'polypeptide(L)' 'MELAKLKWQCRRGSLELDLLLQHYLDTAYLQANPEEQARFVALLQLEDEVLLAVFTNQRLSADNPQL' A
#
# COMPACT_ATOMS: atom_id res chain seq x y z
N MET A 1 12.23 -14.16 3.19
CA MET A 1 11.12 -13.97 4.17
C MET A 1 10.48 -12.57 4.07
N GLU A 2 10.71 -11.80 3.00
CA GLU A 2 10.12 -10.45 2.82
C GLU A 2 8.63 -10.51 2.47
N LEU A 3 8.25 -11.40 1.53
CA LEU A 3 6.88 -11.51 1.04
C LEU A 3 5.88 -11.91 2.14
N ALA A 4 6.31 -12.74 3.10
CA ALA A 4 5.48 -13.14 4.22
C ALA A 4 5.18 -11.97 5.18
N LYS A 5 6.15 -11.06 5.37
CA LYS A 5 5.94 -9.83 6.14
C LYS A 5 4.97 -8.90 5.42
N LEU A 6 5.15 -8.72 4.11
CA LEU A 6 4.23 -7.92 3.29
C LEU A 6 2.81 -8.49 3.31
N LYS A 7 2.65 -9.81 3.15
CA LYS A 7 1.35 -10.50 3.29
C LYS A 7 0.71 -10.27 4.66
N TRP A 8 1.50 -10.23 5.73
CA TRP A 8 0.99 -9.94 7.07
C TRP A 8 0.57 -8.48 7.22
N GLN A 9 1.30 -7.54 6.63
CA GLN A 9 0.95 -6.10 6.62
C GLN A 9 -0.31 -5.78 5.80
N CYS A 10 -0.68 -6.63 4.84
CA CYS A 10 -1.95 -6.52 4.12
C CYS A 10 -3.16 -6.84 5.02
N ARG A 11 -2.99 -7.69 6.06
CA ARG A 11 -4.07 -8.14 6.95
C ARG A 11 -4.50 -7.02 7.87
N ARG A 12 -5.40 -6.18 7.36
CA ARG A 12 -5.99 -5.02 8.03
C ARG A 12 -7.46 -5.29 8.38
N GLY A 13 -8.06 -4.41 9.18
CA GLY A 13 -9.42 -4.59 9.71
C GLY A 13 -10.53 -4.67 8.64
N SER A 14 -10.24 -4.28 7.39
CA SER A 14 -11.16 -4.36 6.26
C SER A 14 -10.78 -5.48 5.29
N LEU A 15 -11.73 -6.39 5.05
CA LEU A 15 -11.56 -7.53 4.13
C LEU A 15 -11.28 -7.08 2.69
N GLU A 16 -11.96 -6.03 2.24
CA GLU A 16 -11.83 -5.51 0.88
C GLU A 16 -10.42 -4.97 0.63
N LEU A 17 -9.86 -4.25 1.60
CA LEU A 17 -8.51 -3.70 1.53
C LEU A 17 -7.46 -4.82 1.55
N ASP A 18 -7.65 -5.82 2.42
CA ASP A 18 -6.77 -6.99 2.52
C ASP A 18 -6.73 -7.77 1.19
N LEU A 19 -7.90 -8.02 0.59
CA LEU A 19 -8.00 -8.71 -0.70
C LEU A 19 -7.33 -7.93 -1.83
N LEU A 20 -7.53 -6.61 -1.88
CA LEU A 20 -6.94 -5.75 -2.90
C LEU A 20 -5.41 -5.70 -2.80
N LEU A 21 -4.88 -5.49 -1.58
CA LEU A 21 -3.44 -5.46 -1.33
C LEU A 21 -2.78 -6.82 -1.58
N GLN A 22 -3.43 -7.92 -1.16
CA GLN A 22 -2.93 -9.27 -1.46
C GLN A 22 -2.95 -9.58 -2.95
N HIS A 23 -4.01 -9.19 -3.67
CA HIS A 23 -4.09 -9.40 -5.12
C HIS A 23 -3.00 -8.62 -5.86
N TYR A 24 -2.76 -7.35 -5.49
CA TYR A 24 -1.67 -6.56 -6.05
C TYR A 24 -0.30 -7.19 -5.73
N LEU A 25 -0.09 -7.63 -4.49
CA LEU A 25 1.16 -8.28 -4.08
C LEU A 25 1.44 -9.58 -4.86
N ASP A 26 0.41 -10.35 -5.20
CA ASP A 26 0.58 -11.63 -5.90
C ASP A 26 0.75 -11.45 -7.42
N THR A 27 0.05 -10.49 -8.03
CA THR A 27 -0.02 -10.34 -9.49
C THR A 27 0.88 -9.22 -10.05
N ALA A 28 0.91 -8.07 -9.38
CA ALA A 28 1.55 -6.86 -9.87
C ALA A 28 2.92 -6.63 -9.21
N TYR A 29 3.06 -6.84 -7.90
CA TYR A 29 4.32 -6.61 -7.19
C TYR A 29 5.48 -7.47 -7.73
N LEU A 30 5.19 -8.70 -8.17
CA LEU A 30 6.19 -9.57 -8.82
C LEU A 30 6.64 -9.06 -10.19
N GLN A 31 5.79 -8.30 -10.89
CA GLN A 31 6.08 -7.71 -12.19
C GLN A 31 6.53 -6.24 -12.10
N ALA A 32 6.33 -5.62 -10.94
CA ALA A 32 6.65 -4.23 -10.68
C ALA A 32 8.16 -4.01 -10.56
N ASN A 33 8.61 -2.85 -11.02
CA ASN A 33 9.99 -2.43 -10.92
C ASN A 33 10.41 -2.27 -9.44
N PRO A 34 11.71 -2.38 -9.10
CA PRO A 34 12.18 -2.23 -7.72
C PRO A 34 11.76 -0.90 -7.07
N GLU A 35 11.60 0.15 -7.87
CA GLU A 35 11.12 1.45 -7.40
C GLU A 35 9.64 1.41 -6.99
N GLU A 36 8.78 0.75 -7.77
CA GLU A 36 7.37 0.54 -7.41
C GLU A 36 7.23 -0.40 -6.21
N GLN A 37 8.03 -1.46 -6.15
CA GLN A 37 8.07 -2.35 -4.98
C GLN A 37 8.41 -1.56 -3.70
N ALA A 38 9.43 -0.70 -3.76
CA ALA A 38 9.81 0.15 -2.63
C ALA A 38 8.69 1.12 -2.23
N ARG A 39 7.98 1.73 -3.20
CA ARG A 39 6.80 2.57 -2.92
C ARG A 39 5.67 1.78 -2.28
N PHE A 40 5.41 0.55 -2.74
CA PHE A 40 4.39 -0.32 -2.16
C PHE A 40 4.73 -0.72 -0.72
N VAL A 41 5.99 -1.05 -0.45
CA VAL A 41 6.45 -1.32 0.92
C VAL A 41 6.30 -0.09 1.80
N ALA A 42 6.66 1.10 1.30
CA ALA A 42 6.48 2.35 2.04
C ALA A 42 4.99 2.63 2.35
N LEU A 43 4.09 2.36 1.39
CA LEU A 43 2.64 2.46 1.60
C LEU A 43 2.15 1.50 2.70
N LEU A 44 2.64 0.27 2.72
CA LEU A 44 2.27 -0.72 3.74
C LEU A 44 2.76 -0.37 5.16
N GLN A 45 3.73 0.54 5.30
CA GLN A 45 4.17 1.08 6.59
C GLN A 45 3.27 2.21 7.10
N LEU A 46 2.36 2.73 6.27
CA LEU A 46 1.44 3.80 6.65
C LEU A 46 0.23 3.24 7.43
N GLU A 47 -0.40 4.13 8.21
CA GLU A 47 -1.60 3.84 8.99
C GLU A 47 -2.82 3.56 8.09
N ASP A 48 -3.77 2.78 8.60
CA ASP A 48 -4.99 2.39 7.88
C ASP A 48 -5.77 3.60 7.35
N GLU A 49 -5.84 4.70 8.12
CA GLU A 49 -6.48 5.95 7.71
C GLU A 49 -5.85 6.56 6.45
N VAL A 50 -4.53 6.48 6.32
CA VAL A 50 -3.80 7.01 5.16
C VAL A 50 -4.03 6.13 3.94
N LEU A 51 -4.01 4.80 4.10
CA LEU A 51 -4.33 3.88 3.01
C LEU A 51 -5.75 4.09 2.52
N LEU A 52 -6.73 4.17 3.44
CA LEU A 52 -8.11 4.46 3.10
C LEU A 52 -8.22 5.78 2.32
N ALA A 53 -7.53 6.84 2.72
CA ALA A 53 -7.54 8.11 1.99
C ALA A 53 -6.99 7.97 0.56
N VAL A 54 -5.86 7.27 0.40
CA VAL A 54 -5.23 6.98 -0.90
C VAL A 54 -6.17 6.20 -1.84
N PHE A 55 -6.85 5.17 -1.33
CA PHE A 55 -7.78 4.38 -2.13
C PHE A 55 -9.11 5.09 -2.41
N THR A 56 -9.58 5.91 -1.49
CA THR A 56 -10.87 6.61 -1.63
C THR A 56 -10.75 7.87 -2.51
N ASN A 57 -9.58 8.15 -3.10
CA ASN A 57 -9.29 9.37 -3.85
C ASN A 57 -9.67 10.65 -3.06
N GLN A 58 -9.68 10.57 -1.72
CA GLN A 58 -9.56 11.76 -0.90
C GLN A 58 -8.11 12.15 -1.05
N ARG A 59 -7.85 13.02 -2.04
CA ARG A 59 -6.59 13.76 -2.12
C ARG A 59 -6.36 14.42 -0.76
N LEU A 60 -5.69 13.72 0.15
CA LEU A 60 -4.81 14.35 1.09
C LEU A 60 -3.87 15.09 0.18
N SER A 61 -4.08 16.40 0.07
CA SER A 61 -3.11 17.31 -0.49
C SER A 61 -1.79 17.04 0.24
N ALA A 62 -0.97 16.16 -0.33
CA ALA A 62 0.46 16.37 -0.38
C ALA A 62 0.72 17.47 -1.41
N ASP A 63 0.05 18.61 -1.25
CA ASP A 63 0.64 19.89 -1.60
C ASP A 63 1.71 20.05 -0.53
N ASN A 64 2.93 19.69 -0.89
CA ASN A 64 4.12 19.94 -0.09
C ASN A 64 4.09 21.40 0.39
N PRO A 65 4.14 21.67 1.70
CA PRO A 65 4.54 22.98 2.18
C PRO A 65 6.05 23.13 1.99
N GLN A 66 6.49 23.44 0.77
CA GLN A 66 7.82 24.00 0.55
C GLN A 66 7.74 25.25 -0.33
N LEU A 67 7.68 26.39 0.38
CA LEU A 67 8.09 27.75 0.01
C LEU A 67 7.26 28.51 -1.03
#